data_AF-A0A1X9SVC7-F1
#
_entry.id   AF-A0A1X9SVC7-F1
#
_cell.length_a   1.000
_cell.length_b   1.000
_cell.length_c   1.000
_cell.angle_alpha   90.00
_cell.angle_beta   90.00
_cell.angle_gamma   90.00
#
_symmetry.space_group_name_H-M   'P 1'
#
loop_
_entity.id
_entity.type
_entity.pdbx_description
1 polymer ?
#
loop_
_entity_poly.entity_id
_entity_poly.type
_entity_poly.pdbx_seq_one_letter_code
_entity_poly.pdbx_strand_id
1 'polypeptide(L)'
;MILYNQNYEMIGISSEGLSLFGFLTPEDFFRSCNDVSDYFLETSPLYNTKKHYIDLIISESQSNIQDMQIKLDNGDIMSAKIAVEVVNLKDLNEHYYSVKLLFDGNRLSYFSDQTRWLWDILYISRLDANEFKTRVLEFTKIAKERYEALYEAKLLLIDASDIIKELAAMATNLKLTEFCQILINIQSTNDEKLLNDEFYQYMQFIENIENIIKSEM
;
A
#
# COMPACT_ATOMS: atom_id res chain seq x y z
N MET A 1 5.27 -11.90 -3.33
CA MET A 1 5.72 -13.28 -3.58
C MET A 1 6.78 -13.65 -2.57
N ILE A 2 6.67 -14.83 -1.96
CA ILE A 2 7.66 -15.44 -1.08
C ILE A 2 8.10 -16.75 -1.73
N LEU A 3 9.39 -17.03 -1.73
CA LEU A 3 9.98 -18.22 -2.31
C LEU A 3 10.44 -19.16 -1.20
N TYR A 4 10.02 -20.41 -1.29
CA TYR A 4 10.39 -21.48 -0.38
C TYR A 4 11.14 -22.58 -1.11
N ASN A 5 12.09 -23.20 -0.42
CA ASN A 5 12.69 -24.45 -0.91
C ASN A 5 11.79 -25.66 -0.60
N GLN A 6 12.20 -26.85 -1.06
CA GLN A 6 11.50 -28.11 -0.84
C GLN A 6 11.33 -28.51 0.65
N ASN A 7 12.10 -27.91 1.57
CA ASN A 7 12.02 -28.13 3.00
C ASN A 7 11.16 -27.09 3.73
N TYR A 8 10.45 -26.23 3.00
CA TYR A 8 9.67 -25.11 3.53
C TYR A 8 10.49 -24.03 4.24
N GLU A 9 11.77 -23.90 3.89
CA GLU A 9 12.57 -22.76 4.35
C GLU A 9 12.35 -21.59 3.39
N MET A 10 12.05 -20.42 3.94
CA MET A 10 11.98 -19.18 3.14
C MET A 10 13.38 -18.81 2.65
N ILE A 11 13.52 -18.66 1.34
CA ILE A 11 14.80 -18.33 0.67
C ILE A 11 14.75 -17.00 -0.08
N GLY A 12 13.56 -16.40 -0.20
CA GLY A 12 13.41 -15.12 -0.87
C GLY A 12 12.04 -14.51 -0.66
N ILE A 13 11.98 -13.18 -0.75
CA ILE A 13 10.74 -12.43 -0.67
C ILE A 13 10.84 -11.21 -1.59
N SER A 14 9.78 -10.96 -2.36
CA SER A 14 9.68 -9.80 -3.24
C SER A 14 9.51 -8.50 -2.44
N SER A 15 9.89 -7.37 -3.02
CA SER A 15 9.70 -6.04 -2.41
C SER A 15 8.24 -5.73 -2.05
N GLU A 16 7.27 -6.20 -2.84
CA GLU A 16 5.85 -6.05 -2.53
C GLU A 16 5.44 -6.84 -1.29
N GLY A 17 5.98 -8.07 -1.15
CA GLY A 17 5.78 -8.92 0.01
C GLY A 17 6.41 -8.33 1.28
N LEU A 18 7.62 -7.78 1.17
CA LEU A 18 8.27 -7.08 2.29
C LEU A 18 7.42 -5.89 2.75
N SER A 19 7.00 -5.06 1.80
CA SER A 19 6.21 -3.86 2.09
C SER A 19 4.88 -4.19 2.76
N LEU A 20 4.25 -5.30 2.35
CA LEU A 20 3.03 -5.80 2.97
C LEU A 20 3.23 -6.10 4.47
N PHE A 21 4.32 -6.78 4.81
CA PHE A 21 4.62 -7.15 6.20
C PHE A 21 5.26 -6.01 6.98
N GLY A 22 5.50 -4.85 6.36
CA GLY A 22 6.10 -3.69 7.03
C GLY A 22 7.62 -3.64 7.00
N PHE A 23 8.27 -4.50 6.21
CA PHE A 23 9.71 -4.61 6.17
C PHE A 23 10.30 -3.87 4.98
N LEU A 24 11.50 -3.35 5.21
CA LEU A 24 12.20 -2.49 4.26
C LEU A 24 13.29 -3.24 3.51
N THR A 25 13.83 -4.27 4.15
CA THR A 25 14.92 -5.11 3.66
C THR A 25 14.58 -6.59 3.93
N PRO A 26 15.01 -7.52 3.05
CA PRO A 26 14.91 -8.95 3.33
C PRO A 26 15.60 -9.36 4.63
N GLU A 27 16.74 -8.77 4.95
CA GLU A 27 17.52 -9.12 6.13
C GLU A 27 16.77 -8.86 7.43
N ASP A 28 16.03 -7.75 7.52
CA ASP A 28 15.23 -7.43 8.70
C ASP A 28 14.05 -8.39 8.82
N PHE A 29 13.39 -8.70 7.71
CA PHE A 29 12.28 -9.66 7.67
C PHE A 29 12.71 -11.06 8.12
N PHE A 30 13.81 -11.60 7.58
CA PHE A 30 14.30 -12.93 7.93
C PHE A 30 14.84 -13.03 9.36
N ARG A 31 15.15 -11.91 10.02
CA ARG A 31 15.50 -11.90 11.45
C ARG A 31 14.30 -11.98 12.36
N SER A 32 13.16 -11.44 11.94
CA SER A 32 11.94 -11.34 12.77
C SER A 32 10.90 -12.41 12.46
N CYS A 33 10.89 -12.93 11.23
CA CYS A 33 9.92 -13.90 10.76
C CYS A 33 10.63 -15.17 10.28
N ASN A 34 10.35 -16.29 10.95
CA ASN A 34 10.87 -17.60 10.55
C ASN A 34 10.00 -18.24 9.47
N ASP A 35 8.68 -18.01 9.55
CA ASP A 35 7.75 -18.38 8.50
C ASP A 35 6.54 -17.44 8.46
N VAL A 36 5.94 -17.22 7.28
CA VAL A 36 4.77 -16.33 7.17
C VAL A 36 3.54 -16.87 7.89
N SER A 37 3.48 -18.16 8.23
CA SER A 37 2.41 -18.71 9.08
C SER A 37 2.42 -18.16 10.49
N ASP A 38 3.52 -17.54 10.94
CA ASP A 38 3.57 -16.78 12.20
C ASP A 38 2.55 -15.63 12.22
N TYR A 39 2.20 -15.11 11.03
CA TYR A 39 1.18 -14.07 10.86
C TYR A 39 -0.24 -14.63 10.72
N PHE A 40 -0.44 -15.95 10.71
CA PHE A 40 -1.78 -16.52 10.50
C PHE A 40 -2.57 -16.49 11.81
N LEU A 41 -3.87 -16.22 11.73
CA LEU A 41 -4.73 -16.41 12.89
C LEU A 41 -4.87 -17.89 13.22
N GLU A 42 -4.94 -18.25 14.50
CA GLU A 42 -5.20 -19.63 14.94
C GLU A 42 -6.54 -20.17 14.45
N THR A 43 -7.48 -19.28 14.14
CA THR A 43 -8.79 -19.60 13.55
C THR A 43 -8.72 -19.88 12.04
N SER A 44 -7.56 -19.67 11.41
CA SER A 44 -7.36 -19.94 9.98
C SER A 44 -7.41 -21.44 9.72
N PRO A 45 -8.10 -21.91 8.65
CA PRO A 45 -8.09 -23.31 8.26
C PRO A 45 -6.69 -23.80 7.82
N LEU A 46 -5.78 -22.86 7.54
CA LEU A 46 -4.39 -23.13 7.17
C LEU A 46 -3.44 -23.16 8.37
N TYR A 47 -3.90 -22.75 9.56
CA TYR A 47 -3.09 -22.83 10.77
C TYR A 47 -3.12 -24.26 11.32
N ASN A 48 -1.96 -24.93 11.31
CA ASN A 48 -1.84 -26.30 11.78
C ASN A 48 -0.47 -26.55 12.40
N THR A 49 -0.46 -27.09 13.62
CA THR A 49 0.79 -27.34 14.37
C THR A 49 1.56 -28.58 13.89
N LYS A 50 0.97 -29.41 13.02
CA LYS A 50 1.53 -30.69 12.55
C LYS A 50 1.92 -30.70 11.07
N LYS A 51 1.35 -29.81 10.27
CA LYS A 51 1.58 -29.76 8.82
C LYS A 51 1.82 -28.32 8.39
N HIS A 52 2.77 -28.13 7.48
CA HIS A 52 3.01 -26.83 6.89
C HIS A 52 1.83 -26.41 6.00
N TYR A 53 1.49 -25.13 5.99
CA TYR A 53 0.33 -24.64 5.23
C TYR A 53 0.46 -24.88 3.72
N ILE A 54 1.70 -24.88 3.18
CA ILE A 54 1.99 -25.21 1.78
C ILE A 54 1.48 -26.62 1.45
N ASP A 55 1.71 -27.60 2.33
CA ASP A 55 1.20 -28.97 2.15
C ASP A 55 -0.32 -29.01 2.19
N LEU A 56 -0.94 -28.27 3.13
CA LEU A 56 -2.40 -28.22 3.23
C LEU A 56 -3.02 -27.68 1.93
N ILE A 57 -2.42 -26.63 1.35
CA ILE A 57 -2.89 -26.04 0.09
C ILE A 57 -2.66 -26.99 -1.08
N ILE A 58 -1.49 -27.61 -1.20
CA ILE A 58 -1.17 -28.44 -2.37
C ILE A 58 -1.86 -29.80 -2.33
N SER A 59 -1.94 -30.44 -1.15
CA SER A 59 -2.34 -31.85 -1.03
C SER A 59 -3.79 -32.05 -0.59
N GLU A 60 -4.38 -31.11 0.15
CA GLU A 60 -5.70 -31.30 0.78
C GLU A 60 -6.79 -30.41 0.18
N SER A 61 -6.42 -29.40 -0.59
CA SER A 61 -7.38 -28.42 -1.11
C SER A 61 -7.80 -28.72 -2.55
N GLN A 62 -9.03 -28.33 -2.90
CA GLN A 62 -9.52 -28.40 -4.29
C GLN A 62 -8.92 -27.30 -5.18
N SER A 63 -8.21 -26.33 -4.60
CA SER A 63 -7.70 -25.12 -5.25
C SER A 63 -6.41 -24.68 -4.59
N ASN A 64 -5.37 -24.48 -5.38
CA ASN A 64 -4.08 -23.95 -4.90
C ASN A 64 -4.15 -22.48 -4.42
N ILE A 65 -5.34 -21.88 -4.43
CA ILE A 65 -5.66 -20.57 -3.87
C ILE A 65 -6.65 -20.78 -2.71
N GLN A 66 -6.34 -20.21 -1.55
CA GLN A 66 -7.17 -20.28 -0.34
C GLN A 66 -7.37 -18.90 0.26
N ASP A 67 -8.59 -18.63 0.75
CA ASP A 67 -8.87 -17.42 1.53
C ASP A 67 -8.24 -17.55 2.92
N MET A 68 -7.71 -16.45 3.45
CA MET A 68 -7.09 -16.43 4.75
C MET A 68 -7.18 -15.07 5.43
N GLN A 69 -6.93 -15.08 6.74
CA GLN A 69 -6.75 -13.87 7.54
C GLN A 69 -5.36 -13.88 8.15
N ILE A 70 -4.64 -12.77 8.01
CA ILE A 70 -3.34 -12.55 8.64
C ILE A 70 -3.43 -11.42 9.66
N LYS A 71 -2.76 -11.61 10.79
CA LYS A 71 -2.56 -10.61 11.82
C LYS A 71 -1.16 -10.04 11.70
N LEU A 72 -1.06 -8.76 11.40
CA LEU A 72 0.22 -8.05 11.29
C LEU A 72 0.80 -7.72 12.67
N ASP A 73 2.08 -7.35 12.72
CA ASP A 73 2.79 -7.03 13.97
C ASP A 73 2.19 -5.84 14.73
N ASN A 74 1.49 -4.95 14.03
CA ASN A 74 0.74 -3.84 14.64
C ASN A 74 -0.61 -4.26 15.25
N GLY A 75 -0.97 -5.54 15.17
CA GLY A 75 -2.23 -6.10 15.68
C GLY A 75 -3.40 -6.06 14.70
N ASP A 76 -3.26 -5.44 13.53
CA ASP A 76 -4.30 -5.41 12.51
C ASP A 76 -4.54 -6.78 11.90
N ILE A 77 -5.80 -7.07 11.59
CA ILE A 77 -6.21 -8.27 10.87
C ILE A 77 -6.61 -7.87 9.45
N MET A 78 -6.07 -8.56 8.45
CA MET A 78 -6.43 -8.35 7.05
C MET A 78 -6.83 -9.67 6.40
N SER A 79 -7.80 -9.59 5.49
CA SER A 79 -8.17 -10.70 4.62
C SER A 79 -7.30 -10.69 3.36
N ALA A 80 -6.79 -11.86 3.01
CA ALA A 80 -5.95 -12.09 1.85
C ALA A 80 -6.32 -13.43 1.23
N LYS A 81 -5.88 -13.66 -0.01
CA LYS A 81 -5.83 -15.01 -0.57
C LYS A 81 -4.39 -15.44 -0.68
N ILE A 82 -4.10 -16.66 -0.31
CA ILE A 82 -2.79 -17.26 -0.49
C ILE A 82 -2.84 -18.23 -1.65
N ALA A 83 -1.97 -18.01 -2.62
CA ALA A 83 -1.81 -18.86 -3.78
C ALA A 83 -0.44 -19.52 -3.72
N VAL A 84 -0.40 -20.83 -3.92
CA VAL A 84 0.84 -21.62 -3.94
C VAL A 84 1.04 -22.25 -5.31
N GLU A 85 2.22 -22.07 -5.86
CA GLU A 85 2.66 -22.64 -7.14
C GLU A 85 3.92 -23.47 -6.91
N VAL A 86 3.93 -24.71 -7.41
CA VAL A 86 5.14 -25.55 -7.43
C VAL A 86 5.96 -25.21 -8.67
N VAL A 87 7.19 -24.77 -8.45
CA VAL A 87 8.13 -24.38 -9.50
C VAL A 87 9.21 -25.45 -9.60
N ASN A 88 9.15 -26.24 -10.67
CA ASN A 88 10.16 -27.27 -10.97
C ASN A 88 11.26 -26.65 -11.83
N LEU A 89 12.52 -26.72 -11.38
CA LEU A 89 13.65 -26.42 -12.24
C LEU A 89 13.91 -27.61 -13.14
N LYS A 90 13.94 -27.40 -14.45
CA LYS A 90 14.40 -28.44 -15.38
C LYS A 90 15.85 -28.77 -15.05
N ASP A 91 16.18 -30.05 -15.10
CA ASP A 91 17.54 -30.62 -14.95
C ASP A 91 18.08 -30.79 -13.52
N LEU A 92 17.35 -30.35 -12.49
CA LEU A 92 17.62 -30.67 -11.09
C LEU A 92 16.38 -31.35 -10.51
N ASN A 93 16.55 -32.44 -9.75
CA ASN A 93 15.44 -33.15 -9.10
C ASN A 93 14.96 -32.37 -7.85
N GLU A 94 14.80 -31.05 -8.02
CA GLU A 94 14.52 -30.05 -7.00
C GLU A 94 13.34 -29.20 -7.44
N HIS A 95 12.48 -28.87 -6.47
CA HIS A 95 11.36 -27.97 -6.68
C HIS A 95 11.31 -26.91 -5.58
N TYR A 96 10.71 -25.79 -5.93
CA TYR A 96 10.48 -24.66 -5.03
C TYR A 96 8.99 -24.38 -4.95
N TYR A 97 8.59 -23.68 -3.90
CA TYR A 97 7.23 -23.18 -3.78
C TYR A 97 7.23 -21.65 -3.89
N SER A 98 6.48 -21.15 -4.88
CA SER A 98 6.19 -19.74 -5.02
C SER A 98 4.86 -19.46 -4.33
N VAL A 99 4.92 -18.69 -3.25
CA VAL A 99 3.76 -18.28 -2.45
C VAL A 99 3.43 -16.84 -2.78
N LYS A 100 2.19 -16.58 -3.19
CA LYS A 100 1.68 -15.22 -3.47
C LYS A 100 0.56 -14.91 -2.49
N LEU A 101 0.65 -13.75 -1.86
CA LEU A 101 -0.46 -13.17 -1.12
C LEU A 101 -1.16 -12.18 -2.04
N LEU A 102 -2.42 -12.47 -2.35
CA LEU A 102 -3.30 -11.68 -3.22
C LEU A 102 -4.24 -10.89 -2.31
N PHE A 103 -4.25 -9.58 -2.48
CA PHE A 103 -5.09 -8.68 -1.70
C PHE A 103 -6.19 -8.15 -2.61
N ASP A 104 -7.45 -8.38 -2.23
CA ASP A 104 -8.62 -7.86 -2.97
C ASP A 104 -8.85 -6.35 -2.69
N GLY A 105 -7.86 -5.60 -2.21
CA GLY A 105 -7.98 -4.18 -1.85
C GLY A 105 -8.85 -3.90 -0.60
N ASN A 106 -9.69 -4.85 -0.22
CA ASN A 106 -10.45 -4.82 1.03
C ASN A 106 -9.57 -5.26 2.19
N ARG A 107 -8.76 -4.33 2.71
CA ARG A 107 -8.40 -4.39 4.12
C ARG A 107 -9.73 -4.39 4.87
N LEU A 108 -10.14 -5.54 5.42
CA LEU A 108 -11.19 -5.58 6.45
C LEU A 108 -10.61 -4.95 7.72
N SER A 109 -10.30 -3.65 7.67
CA SER A 109 -10.38 -2.83 8.86
C SER A 109 -11.82 -2.92 9.31
N TYR A 110 -12.05 -3.59 10.43
CA TYR A 110 -13.28 -3.44 11.20
C TYR A 110 -13.37 -2.03 11.78
N PHE A 111 -13.29 -1.00 10.93
CA PHE A 111 -13.52 0.40 11.28
C PHE A 111 -14.03 1.11 10.03
N SER A 112 -15.23 1.67 10.16
CA SER A 112 -15.92 2.56 9.24
C SER A 112 -15.24 3.93 9.16
N ASP A 113 -13.91 3.97 9.10
CA ASP A 113 -13.15 5.20 9.32
C ASP A 113 -12.56 5.70 8.00
N GLN A 114 -13.26 6.64 7.38
CA GLN A 114 -12.85 7.33 6.13
C GLN A 114 -11.51 8.09 6.29
N THR A 115 -10.94 8.10 7.50
CA THR A 115 -9.71 8.81 7.85
C THR A 115 -8.45 7.94 7.79
N ARG A 116 -8.58 6.61 7.73
CA ARG A 116 -7.46 5.65 7.92
C ARG A 116 -6.39 5.69 6.83
N TRP A 117 -6.76 6.06 5.61
CA TRP A 117 -5.85 6.04 4.46
C TRP A 117 -4.63 6.96 4.65
N LEU A 118 -4.78 8.08 5.36
CA LEU A 118 -3.67 9.00 5.62
C LEU A 118 -2.64 8.38 6.57
N TRP A 119 -3.09 7.55 7.50
CA TRP A 119 -2.23 6.81 8.42
C TRP A 119 -1.55 5.61 7.76
N ASP A 120 -2.20 5.01 6.77
CA ASP A 120 -1.57 4.01 5.91
C ASP A 120 -0.39 4.62 5.12
N ILE A 121 -0.52 5.88 4.71
CA ILE A 121 0.57 6.63 4.08
C ILE A 121 1.70 6.93 5.07
N LEU A 122 1.38 7.35 6.31
CA LEU A 122 2.39 7.51 7.38
C LEU A 122 3.26 6.25 7.49
N TYR A 123 2.63 5.08 7.55
CA TYR A 123 3.32 3.80 7.67
C TYR A 123 4.30 3.53 6.51
N ILE A 124 3.87 3.83 5.28
CA ILE A 124 4.71 3.64 4.07
C ILE A 124 5.83 4.69 3.98
N SER A 125 5.60 5.89 4.52
CA SER A 125 6.54 7.00 4.47
C SER A 125 7.79 6.80 5.32
N ARG A 126 7.75 5.88 6.30
CA ARG A 126 8.82 5.64 7.30
C ARG A 126 9.21 6.90 8.11
N LEU A 127 8.36 7.92 8.12
CA LEU A 127 8.53 9.12 8.90
C LEU A 127 7.99 8.89 10.32
N ASP A 128 8.51 9.64 11.29
CA ASP A 128 7.84 9.69 12.59
C ASP A 128 6.49 10.41 12.47
N ALA A 129 5.55 10.09 13.34
CA ALA A 129 4.18 10.59 13.25
C ALA A 129 4.10 12.12 13.32
N ASN A 130 4.98 12.79 14.08
CA ASN A 130 4.98 14.24 14.21
C ASN A 130 5.62 14.90 12.98
N GLU A 131 6.71 14.34 12.47
CA GLU A 131 7.33 14.78 11.22
C GLU A 131 6.39 14.60 10.04
N PHE A 132 5.69 13.48 9.93
CA PHE A 132 4.68 13.26 8.91
C PHE A 132 3.54 14.27 9.02
N LYS A 133 2.93 14.44 10.21
CA LYS A 133 1.88 15.44 10.42
C LYS A 133 2.35 16.84 10.04
N THR A 134 3.58 17.22 10.41
CA THR A 134 4.17 18.51 10.06
C THR A 134 4.32 18.68 8.56
N ARG A 135 4.93 17.72 7.86
CA ARG A 135 5.15 17.79 6.41
C ARG A 135 3.85 17.75 5.62
N VAL A 136 2.86 16.98 6.07
CA VAL A 136 1.54 16.94 5.44
C VAL A 136 0.80 18.27 5.62
N LEU A 137 0.84 18.88 6.81
CA LEU A 137 0.26 20.21 7.04
C LEU A 137 0.99 21.32 6.26
N GLU A 138 2.31 21.23 6.12
CA GLU A 138 3.09 22.12 5.28
C GLU A 138 2.69 21.98 3.80
N PHE A 139 2.51 20.74 3.34
CA PHE A 139 1.99 20.45 2.01
C PHE A 139 0.59 21.04 1.80
N THR A 140 -0.36 20.82 2.70
CA THR A 140 -1.74 21.35 2.53
C THR A 140 -1.75 22.87 2.49
N LYS A 141 -0.92 23.52 3.31
CA LYS A 141 -0.74 24.97 3.31
C LYS A 141 -0.22 25.47 1.96
N ILE A 142 0.89 24.92 1.48
CA ILE A 142 1.48 25.33 0.19
C ILE A 142 0.52 25.04 -0.96
N ALA A 143 -0.15 23.89 -0.96
CA ALA A 143 -1.12 23.53 -1.99
C ALA A 143 -2.29 24.52 -2.05
N LYS A 144 -2.78 25.04 -0.91
CA LYS A 144 -3.79 26.11 -0.87
C LYS A 144 -3.26 27.43 -1.41
N GLU A 145 -2.05 27.83 -1.00
CA GLU A 145 -1.42 29.08 -1.47
C GLU A 145 -1.19 29.07 -2.99
N ARG A 146 -0.97 27.89 -3.59
CA ARG A 146 -0.79 27.72 -5.04
C ARG A 146 -2.09 27.58 -5.83
N TYR A 147 -3.24 27.35 -5.17
CA TYR A 147 -4.50 27.04 -5.84
C TYR A 147 -4.94 28.11 -6.84
N GLU A 148 -5.05 29.37 -6.40
CA GLU A 148 -5.53 30.47 -7.25
C GLU A 148 -4.58 30.70 -8.44
N ALA A 149 -3.28 30.72 -8.18
CA ALA A 149 -2.27 30.91 -9.22
C ALA A 149 -2.30 29.79 -10.27
N LEU A 150 -2.47 28.53 -9.85
CA LEU A 150 -2.59 27.39 -10.76
C LEU A 150 -3.89 27.45 -11.57
N TYR A 151 -5.00 27.80 -10.93
CA TYR A 151 -6.31 27.94 -11.56
C TYR A 151 -6.30 29.03 -12.64
N GLU A 152 -5.83 30.23 -12.30
CA GLU A 152 -5.71 31.34 -13.24
C GLU A 152 -4.78 31.01 -14.40
N ALA A 153 -3.62 30.40 -14.13
CA ALA A 153 -2.69 30.02 -15.17
C ALA A 153 -3.33 29.03 -16.16
N LYS A 154 -4.10 28.04 -15.66
CA LYS A 154 -4.80 27.09 -16.52
C LYS A 154 -5.95 27.72 -17.32
N LEU A 155 -6.74 28.64 -16.73
CA LEU A 155 -7.79 29.36 -17.44
C LEU A 155 -7.22 30.26 -18.56
N LEU A 156 -6.09 30.91 -18.29
CA LEU A 156 -5.43 31.82 -19.23
C LEU A 156 -4.48 31.11 -20.21
N LEU A 157 -4.39 29.77 -20.13
CA LEU A 157 -3.46 28.95 -20.92
C LEU A 157 -1.99 29.38 -20.78
N ILE A 158 -1.63 29.87 -19.60
CA ILE A 158 -0.27 30.22 -19.20
C ILE A 158 0.44 28.94 -18.72
N ASP A 159 1.75 28.86 -18.95
CA ASP A 159 2.55 27.75 -18.46
C ASP A 159 2.55 27.70 -16.92
N ALA A 160 1.95 26.64 -16.36
CA ALA A 160 1.91 26.36 -14.94
C ALA A 160 2.83 25.20 -14.53
N SER A 161 3.74 24.78 -15.41
CA SER A 161 4.57 23.58 -15.23
C SER A 161 5.41 23.64 -13.96
N ASP A 162 5.89 24.81 -13.54
CA ASP A 162 6.72 24.95 -12.35
C ASP A 162 5.91 24.77 -11.06
N ILE A 163 4.68 25.30 -11.01
CA ILE A 163 3.75 25.09 -9.88
C ILE A 163 3.39 23.60 -9.77
N ILE A 164 3.06 22.97 -10.91
CA ILE A 164 2.72 21.55 -10.95
C ILE A 164 3.90 20.68 -10.51
N LYS A 165 5.12 20.98 -10.98
CA LYS A 165 6.34 20.24 -10.58
C LYS A 165 6.63 20.36 -9.09
N GLU A 166 6.52 21.56 -8.54
CA GLU A 166 6.72 21.82 -7.10
C GLU A 166 5.74 20.97 -6.27
N LEU A 167 4.45 21.07 -6.56
CA LEU A 167 3.40 20.34 -5.86
C LEU A 167 3.51 18.82 -6.04
N ALA A 168 3.81 18.36 -7.26
CA ALA A 168 3.98 16.94 -7.55
C ALA A 168 5.19 16.35 -6.81
N ALA A 169 6.30 17.09 -6.70
CA ALA A 169 7.47 16.65 -5.94
C ALA A 169 7.15 16.48 -4.46
N MET A 170 6.43 17.44 -3.86
CA MET A 170 5.99 17.35 -2.47
C MET A 170 5.03 16.17 -2.24
N ALA A 171 4.00 16.05 -3.09
CA ALA A 171 3.02 14.97 -3.03
C ALA A 171 3.69 13.59 -3.20
N THR A 172 4.66 13.46 -4.11
CA THR A 172 5.42 12.22 -4.33
C THR A 172 6.26 11.84 -3.11
N ASN A 173 6.91 12.83 -2.46
CA ASN A 173 7.68 12.60 -1.24
C ASN A 173 6.79 12.11 -0.08
N LEU A 174 5.54 12.60 -0.04
CA LEU A 174 4.52 12.18 0.93
C LEU A 174 3.69 10.97 0.49
N LYS A 175 3.98 10.38 -0.68
CA LYS A 175 3.22 9.25 -1.25
C LYS A 175 1.72 9.54 -1.48
N LEU A 176 1.37 10.80 -1.70
CA LEU A 176 0.01 11.25 -2.03
C LEU A 176 -0.27 11.05 -3.52
N THR A 177 -0.39 9.79 -3.94
CA THR A 177 -0.53 9.40 -5.36
C THR A 177 -1.82 9.92 -5.99
N GLU A 178 -2.91 9.98 -5.23
CA GLU A 178 -4.19 10.54 -5.69
C GLU A 178 -4.04 12.03 -6.06
N PHE A 179 -3.35 12.81 -5.23
CA PHE A 179 -3.08 14.21 -5.54
C PHE A 179 -2.19 14.39 -6.78
N CYS A 180 -1.21 13.50 -6.98
CA CYS A 180 -0.41 13.50 -8.20
C CYS A 180 -1.28 13.26 -9.44
N GLN A 181 -2.28 12.38 -9.35
CA GLN A 181 -3.22 12.15 -10.44
C GLN A 181 -4.08 13.38 -10.74
N ILE A 182 -4.57 14.08 -9.71
CA ILE A 182 -5.29 15.35 -9.86
C ILE A 182 -4.44 16.37 -10.63
N LEU A 183 -3.16 16.53 -10.26
CA LEU A 183 -2.25 17.44 -10.96
C LEU A 183 -2.03 17.08 -12.43
N ILE A 184 -1.91 15.78 -12.75
CA ILE A 184 -1.78 15.29 -14.14
C ILE A 184 -3.04 15.61 -14.94
N ASN A 185 -4.21 15.42 -14.34
CA ASN A 185 -5.49 15.72 -14.98
C ASN A 185 -5.63 17.23 -15.24
N ILE A 186 -5.32 18.08 -14.25
CA ILE A 186 -5.28 19.55 -14.40
C ILE A 186 -4.33 19.95 -15.53
N GLN A 187 -3.15 19.33 -15.61
CA GLN A 187 -2.17 19.65 -16.65
C GLN A 187 -2.67 19.28 -18.05
N SER A 188 -3.25 18.09 -18.19
CA SER A 188 -3.61 17.48 -19.47
C SER A 188 -4.95 17.98 -20.04
N THR A 189 -5.87 18.45 -19.21
CA THR A 189 -7.17 18.94 -19.67
C THR A 189 -7.14 20.41 -20.09
N ASN A 190 -7.88 20.71 -21.16
CA ASN A 190 -8.20 22.07 -21.61
C ASN A 190 -9.73 22.29 -21.65
N ASP A 191 -10.52 21.28 -21.26
CA ASP A 191 -11.97 21.40 -21.13
C ASP A 191 -12.30 22.09 -19.81
N GLU A 192 -13.00 23.23 -19.88
CA GLU A 192 -13.30 24.07 -18.71
C GLU A 192 -14.11 23.34 -17.64
N LYS A 193 -15.03 22.46 -18.05
CA LYS A 193 -15.87 21.71 -17.10
C LYS A 193 -15.04 20.66 -16.37
N LEU A 194 -14.26 19.87 -17.11
CA LEU A 194 -13.34 18.90 -16.51
C LEU A 194 -12.30 19.60 -15.62
N LEU A 195 -11.77 20.75 -16.06
CA LEU A 195 -10.83 21.54 -15.27
C LEU A 195 -11.45 21.92 -13.91
N ASN A 196 -12.67 22.45 -13.91
CA ASN A 196 -13.36 22.81 -12.67
C ASN A 196 -13.61 21.59 -11.75
N ASP A 197 -13.96 20.43 -12.33
CA ASP A 197 -14.14 19.20 -11.56
C ASP A 197 -12.81 18.74 -10.90
N GLU A 198 -11.68 18.85 -11.60
CA GLU A 198 -10.36 18.52 -11.04
C GLU A 198 -9.91 19.50 -9.96
N PHE A 199 -10.19 20.79 -10.10
CA PHE A 199 -9.90 21.78 -9.05
C PHE A 199 -10.82 21.62 -7.83
N TYR A 200 -12.05 21.14 -8.01
CA TYR A 200 -12.90 20.74 -6.89
C TYR A 200 -12.27 19.56 -6.14
N GLN A 201 -11.83 18.51 -6.85
CA GLN A 201 -11.13 17.37 -6.25
C GLN A 201 -9.84 17.78 -5.54
N TYR A 202 -9.08 18.72 -6.13
CA TYR A 202 -7.87 19.30 -5.52
C TYR A 202 -8.15 19.86 -4.13
N MET A 203 -9.17 20.72 -3.99
CA MET A 203 -9.51 21.32 -2.71
C MET A 203 -10.11 20.30 -1.75
N GLN A 204 -10.97 19.41 -2.23
CA GLN A 204 -11.56 18.36 -1.41
C GLN A 204 -10.50 17.44 -0.81
N PHE A 205 -9.48 17.06 -1.58
CA PHE A 205 -8.37 16.24 -1.10
C PHE A 205 -7.62 16.92 0.05
N ILE A 206 -7.32 18.21 -0.10
CA ILE A 206 -6.64 19.01 0.92
C ILE A 206 -7.50 19.13 2.19
N GLU A 207 -8.78 19.44 2.05
CA GLU A 207 -9.71 19.56 3.18
C GLU A 207 -9.87 18.22 3.92
N ASN A 208 -9.93 17.11 3.20
CA ASN A 208 -9.98 15.77 3.78
C ASN A 208 -8.75 15.51 4.65
N ILE A 209 -7.54 15.80 4.16
CA ILE A 209 -6.31 15.66 4.96
C ILE A 209 -6.37 16.50 6.23
N GLU A 210 -6.73 17.77 6.12
CA GLU A 210 -6.78 18.65 7.29
C GLU A 210 -7.82 18.21 8.32
N ASN A 211 -8.97 17.71 7.86
CA ASN A 211 -10.01 17.19 8.74
C ASN A 211 -9.53 15.95 9.49
N ILE A 212 -8.83 15.04 8.82
CA ILE A 212 -8.23 13.85 9.44
C ILE A 212 -7.23 14.25 10.52
N ILE A 213 -6.32 15.18 10.21
CA ILE A 213 -5.30 15.62 11.18
C ILE A 213 -5.96 16.34 12.37
N LYS A 214 -6.98 17.18 12.14
CA LYS A 214 -7.71 17.89 13.21
C LYS A 214 -8.52 16.94 14.09
N SER A 215 -9.08 15.87 13.55
CA SER A 215 -9.85 14.89 14.35
C SER A 215 -8.99 14.10 15.34
N GLU A 216 -7.66 14.15 15.20
CA GLU A 216 -6.70 13.50 16.09
C GLU A 216 -6.02 14.45 17.09
N MET A 217 -6.31 15.75 17.04
CA MET A 217 -5.83 16.75 18.01
C MET A 217 -6.81 16.93 19.17
#